data_AF-A0A256Z540-F1
#
_entry.id   AF-A0A256Z540-F1
#
_cell.length_a   1.000
_cell.length_b   1.000
_cell.length_c   1.000
_cell.angle_alpha   90.00
_cell.angle_beta   90.00
_cell.angle_gamma   90.00
#
_symmetry.space_group_name_H-M   'P 1'
#
loop_
_entity.id
_entity.type
_entity.pdbx_description
1 polymer ?
#
loop_
_entity_poly.entity_id
_entity_poly.type
_entity_poly.pdbx_seq_one_letter_code
_entity_poly.pdbx_strand_id
1 'polypeptide(L)'
;MESKELFQFIEESIRYVKDEEDSLYVATALYLKRSFKQVAIITWNKRDFKFWQLMRHWIRVLTPREFYVNYLRLVPRPQLAPQCLACAVDRLDIAIKAALLYLNESDYIIMERLSNGSIELETYCHRVLIKYEREHYAIRPQILRIKECIEIYEKPMTEERIRNIMEAYEICKPRTR
;
A
#
# COMPACT_ATOMS: atom_id res chain seq x y z
N MET A 1 -5.56 30.88 -17.62
CA MET A 1 -6.36 30.13 -16.63
C MET A 1 -5.53 28.97 -16.04
N GLU A 2 -4.82 28.22 -16.87
CA GLU A 2 -3.93 27.10 -16.50
C GLU A 2 -2.84 27.45 -15.46
N SER A 3 -2.26 28.66 -15.51
CA SER A 3 -1.22 29.07 -14.55
C SER A 3 -1.71 29.11 -13.10
N LYS A 4 -2.98 29.48 -12.83
CA LYS A 4 -3.51 29.55 -11.45
C LYS A 4 -3.70 28.17 -10.82
N GLU A 5 -4.04 27.15 -11.60
CA GLU A 5 -4.19 25.77 -11.09
C GLU A 5 -2.82 25.18 -10.67
N LEU A 6 -1.77 25.45 -11.44
CA LEU A 6 -0.41 24.97 -11.13
C LEU A 6 0.17 25.60 -9.86
N PHE A 7 -0.12 26.88 -9.61
CA PHE A 7 0.38 27.59 -8.43
C PHE A 7 -0.05 26.93 -7.11
N GLN A 8 -1.28 26.42 -7.03
CA GLN A 8 -1.76 25.76 -5.81
C GLN A 8 -0.94 24.51 -5.46
N PHE A 9 -0.54 23.72 -6.46
CA PHE A 9 0.27 22.53 -6.23
C PHE A 9 1.70 22.86 -5.81
N ILE A 10 2.26 23.97 -6.32
CA ILE A 10 3.60 24.45 -5.93
C ILE A 10 3.59 24.97 -4.49
N GLU A 11 2.57 25.74 -4.09
CA GLU A 11 2.45 26.20 -2.70
C GLU A 11 2.25 25.04 -1.72
N GLU A 12 1.49 24.03 -2.12
CA GLU A 12 1.26 22.85 -1.30
C GLU A 12 2.52 21.96 -1.22
N SER A 13 3.28 21.84 -2.30
CA SER A 13 4.40 20.89 -2.39
C SER A 13 5.53 21.17 -1.42
N ILE A 14 5.81 22.44 -1.14
CA ILE A 14 6.85 22.90 -0.20
C ILE A 14 6.61 22.31 1.21
N ARG A 15 5.36 21.97 1.55
CA ARG A 15 5.04 21.35 2.85
C ARG A 15 5.60 19.95 2.99
N TYR A 16 5.90 19.26 1.89
CA TYR A 16 6.23 17.85 1.86
C TYR A 16 7.69 17.53 1.54
N VAL A 17 8.53 18.55 1.38
CA VAL A 17 9.94 18.36 1.09
C VAL A 17 10.78 19.44 1.77
N LYS A 18 12.03 19.12 2.11
CA LYS A 18 12.95 20.08 2.73
C LYS A 18 13.68 20.93 1.69
N ASP A 19 14.01 20.33 0.55
CA ASP A 19 14.66 21.00 -0.57
C ASP A 19 13.60 21.62 -1.49
N GLU A 20 13.76 22.91 -1.78
CA GLU A 20 12.85 23.64 -2.67
C GLU A 20 12.94 23.14 -4.11
N GLU A 21 14.11 22.65 -4.56
CA GLU A 21 14.23 22.10 -5.92
C GLU A 21 13.39 20.82 -6.08
N ASP A 22 13.36 19.98 -5.04
CA ASP A 22 12.57 18.76 -5.04
C ASP A 22 11.05 19.03 -4.93
N SER A 23 10.65 20.25 -4.58
CA SER A 23 9.24 20.65 -4.44
C SER A 23 8.49 20.60 -5.78
N LEU A 24 9.20 20.77 -6.90
CA LEU A 24 8.63 20.66 -8.24
C LEU A 24 8.20 19.22 -8.56
N TYR A 25 8.98 18.22 -8.12
CA TYR A 25 8.59 16.81 -8.28
C TYR A 25 7.35 16.47 -7.46
N VAL A 26 7.26 17.01 -6.25
CA VAL A 26 6.07 16.86 -5.40
C VAL A 26 4.86 17.56 -6.02
N ALA A 27 5.00 18.80 -6.49
CA ALA A 27 3.92 19.54 -7.14
C ALA A 27 3.39 18.78 -8.36
N THR A 28 4.31 18.25 -9.17
CA THR A 28 3.97 17.41 -10.32
C THR A 28 3.24 16.15 -9.90
N ALA A 29 3.69 15.49 -8.83
CA ALA A 29 3.04 14.28 -8.33
C ALA A 29 1.62 14.55 -7.79
N LEU A 30 1.43 15.65 -7.05
CA LEU A 30 0.12 16.10 -6.58
C LEU A 30 -0.82 16.43 -7.74
N TYR A 31 -0.32 17.10 -8.78
CA TYR A 31 -1.09 17.38 -9.98
C TYR A 31 -1.52 16.09 -10.69
N LEU A 32 -0.57 15.17 -10.93
CA LEU A 32 -0.84 13.89 -11.59
C LEU A 32 -1.82 13.01 -10.80
N LYS A 33 -1.86 13.16 -9.46
CA LYS A 33 -2.76 12.39 -8.59
C LYS A 33 -4.25 12.62 -8.90
N ARG A 34 -4.61 13.70 -9.60
CA ARG A 34 -5.97 13.94 -10.11
C ARG A 34 -6.40 12.92 -11.16
N SER A 35 -5.45 12.43 -11.96
CA SER A 35 -5.71 11.54 -13.09
C SER A 35 -5.29 10.10 -12.81
N PHE A 36 -4.35 9.90 -11.87
CA PHE A 36 -3.80 8.59 -11.57
C PHE A 36 -4.15 8.16 -10.14
N LYS A 37 -4.48 6.87 -9.97
CA LYS A 37 -4.77 6.28 -8.66
C LYS A 37 -3.57 6.32 -7.72
N GLN A 38 -2.36 6.17 -8.27
CA GLN A 38 -1.10 6.20 -7.54
C GLN A 38 -0.06 6.93 -8.38
N VAL A 39 0.81 7.69 -7.72
CA VAL A 39 1.96 8.34 -8.34
C VAL A 39 3.22 7.97 -7.54
N ALA A 40 4.33 7.76 -8.22
CA ALA A 40 5.62 7.50 -7.59
C ALA A 40 6.65 8.55 -8.04
N ILE A 41 7.30 9.19 -7.07
CA ILE A 41 8.50 9.99 -7.27
C ILE A 41 9.70 9.05 -7.10
N ILE A 42 10.52 8.93 -8.14
CA ILE A 42 11.73 8.10 -8.07
C ILE A 42 12.92 9.02 -7.85
N THR A 43 13.58 8.90 -6.71
CA THR A 43 14.70 9.75 -6.30
C THR A 43 15.77 8.97 -5.55
N TRP A 44 17.03 9.34 -5.74
CA TRP A 44 18.13 8.85 -4.90
C TRP A 44 18.14 9.52 -3.52
N ASN A 45 17.55 10.71 -3.39
CA ASN A 45 17.52 11.49 -2.17
C ASN A 45 16.15 11.40 -1.46
N LYS A 46 15.84 10.20 -0.97
CA LYS A 46 14.58 9.95 -0.25
C LYS A 46 14.43 10.82 1.03
N ARG A 47 15.54 11.18 1.68
CA ARG A 47 15.56 11.72 3.06
C ARG A 47 14.91 13.09 3.22
N ASP A 48 14.81 13.85 2.15
CA ASP A 48 14.28 15.21 2.20
C ASP A 48 12.76 15.24 2.04
N PHE A 49 12.15 14.12 1.68
CA PHE A 49 10.71 14.00 1.50
C PHE A 49 10.02 13.58 2.80
N LYS A 50 8.88 14.23 3.09
CA LYS A 50 7.99 13.86 4.20
C LYS A 50 7.08 12.70 3.80
N PHE A 51 7.66 11.50 3.76
CA PHE A 51 7.00 10.26 3.31
C PHE A 51 5.57 10.08 3.79
N TRP A 52 5.33 10.19 5.09
CA TRP A 52 4.01 9.94 5.67
C TRP A 52 2.94 10.91 5.17
N GLN A 53 3.33 12.15 4.88
CA GLN A 53 2.39 13.14 4.38
C GLN A 53 2.09 12.92 2.89
N LEU A 54 3.10 12.53 2.11
CA LEU A 54 2.94 12.17 0.69
C LEU A 54 2.15 10.87 0.51
N MET A 55 2.34 9.88 1.39
CA MET A 55 1.59 8.63 1.37
C MET A 55 0.09 8.83 1.63
N ARG A 56 -0.31 9.83 2.44
CA ARG A 56 -1.73 10.20 2.61
C ARG A 56 -2.37 10.69 1.32
N HIS A 57 -1.56 11.25 0.42
CA HIS A 57 -1.94 11.64 -0.93
C HIS A 57 -1.74 10.52 -1.95
N TRP A 58 -1.37 9.31 -1.50
CA TRP A 58 -1.04 8.17 -2.36
C TRP A 58 0.09 8.46 -3.35
N ILE A 59 1.04 9.28 -2.92
CA ILE A 59 2.29 9.57 -3.62
C ILE A 59 3.40 8.82 -2.91
N ARG A 60 3.97 7.83 -3.58
CA ARG A 60 5.16 7.12 -3.08
C ARG A 60 6.41 7.90 -3.43
N VAL A 61 7.40 7.86 -2.55
CA VAL A 61 8.75 8.31 -2.85
C VAL A 61 9.65 7.10 -2.71
N LEU A 62 10.30 6.70 -3.81
CA LEU A 62 11.03 5.45 -3.96
C LEU A 62 12.43 5.72 -4.47
N THR A 63 13.40 4.94 -4.00
CA THR A 63 14.68 4.82 -4.68
C THR A 63 14.52 4.06 -6.00
N PRO A 64 15.40 4.25 -6.98
CA PRO A 64 15.38 3.46 -8.21
C PRO A 64 15.41 1.94 -7.96
N ARG A 65 16.12 1.50 -6.92
CA ARG A 65 16.13 0.09 -6.49
C ARG A 65 14.76 -0.36 -6.01
N GLU A 66 14.10 0.42 -5.16
CA GLU A 66 12.74 0.10 -4.67
C GLU A 66 11.73 0.11 -5.81
N PHE A 67 11.82 1.08 -6.74
CA PHE A 67 10.96 1.10 -7.91
C PHE A 67 11.16 -0.14 -8.78
N TYR A 68 12.41 -0.47 -9.10
CA TYR A 68 12.72 -1.67 -9.87
C TYR A 68 12.18 -2.92 -9.16
N VAL A 69 12.42 -3.06 -7.86
CA VAL A 69 12.05 -4.27 -7.14
C VAL A 69 10.54 -4.43 -6.92
N ASN A 70 9.81 -3.33 -6.68
CA ASN A 70 8.38 -3.38 -6.38
C ASN A 70 7.49 -3.33 -7.62
N TYR A 71 7.95 -2.68 -8.69
CA TYR A 71 7.12 -2.42 -9.88
C TYR A 71 7.62 -3.11 -11.15
N LEU A 72 8.94 -3.27 -11.33
CA LEU A 72 9.49 -3.81 -12.58
C LEU A 72 9.97 -5.27 -12.47
N ARG A 73 10.43 -5.70 -11.29
CA ARG A 73 11.00 -7.02 -11.07
C ARG A 73 9.88 -8.01 -10.79
N LEU A 74 9.80 -9.06 -11.59
CA LEU A 74 9.04 -10.27 -11.23
C LEU A 74 9.70 -10.90 -9.99
N VAL A 75 9.03 -10.88 -8.84
CA VAL A 75 9.57 -11.45 -7.59
C VAL A 75 8.84 -12.73 -7.21
N PRO A 76 9.48 -13.90 -7.38
CA PRO A 76 9.17 -15.10 -6.63
C PRO A 76 10.11 -15.17 -5.41
N ARG A 77 9.69 -14.71 -4.22
CA ARG A 77 10.31 -15.16 -2.95
C ARG A 77 9.25 -15.28 -1.85
N PRO A 78 9.05 -16.48 -1.26
CA PRO A 78 8.01 -16.72 -0.25
C PRO A 78 8.38 -16.36 1.20
N GLN A 79 9.66 -16.10 1.50
CA GLN A 79 10.17 -16.32 2.88
C GLN A 79 9.88 -15.23 3.92
N LEU A 80 9.35 -14.06 3.54
CA LEU A 80 8.94 -13.01 4.48
C LEU A 80 7.46 -12.64 4.35
N ALA A 81 6.74 -13.24 3.40
CA ALA A 81 5.35 -12.89 3.19
C ALA A 81 4.50 -13.41 4.37
N PRO A 82 3.56 -12.59 4.90
CA PRO A 82 2.55 -13.11 5.80
C PRO A 82 1.85 -14.30 5.15
N GLN A 83 1.44 -15.28 5.96
CA GLN A 83 0.78 -16.46 5.42
C GLN A 83 -0.52 -16.07 4.71
N CYS A 84 -0.93 -16.90 3.75
CA CYS A 84 -2.22 -16.72 3.10
C CYS A 84 -3.34 -16.84 4.15
N LEU A 85 -4.22 -15.85 4.23
CA LEU A 85 -5.40 -15.89 5.09
C LEU A 85 -6.60 -16.36 4.26
N ALA A 86 -7.21 -17.46 4.68
CA ALA A 86 -8.48 -17.91 4.13
C ALA A 86 -9.63 -17.24 4.90
N CYS A 87 -10.54 -16.58 4.18
CA CYS A 87 -11.60 -15.77 4.77
C CYS A 87 -12.98 -16.22 4.28
N ALA A 88 -13.70 -16.95 5.12
CA ALA A 88 -15.00 -17.54 4.79
C ALA A 88 -16.15 -16.54 4.92
N VAL A 89 -16.02 -15.40 4.24
CA VAL A 89 -17.03 -14.35 4.13
C VAL A 89 -17.54 -14.25 2.69
N ASP A 90 -18.78 -13.84 2.53
CA ASP A 90 -19.48 -13.65 1.25
C ASP A 90 -19.25 -12.27 0.63
N ARG A 91 -18.65 -11.36 1.40
CA ARG A 91 -18.50 -9.95 1.06
C ARG A 91 -17.04 -9.53 0.93
N LEU A 92 -16.69 -8.99 -0.24
CA LEU A 92 -15.33 -8.53 -0.52
C LEU A 92 -14.87 -7.43 0.45
N ASP A 93 -15.74 -6.47 0.78
CA ASP A 93 -15.38 -5.37 1.70
C ASP A 93 -15.01 -5.87 3.10
N ILE A 94 -15.66 -6.94 3.56
CA ILE A 94 -15.33 -7.60 4.83
C ILE A 94 -13.98 -8.33 4.72
N ALA A 95 -13.72 -9.02 3.60
CA ALA A 95 -12.43 -9.66 3.34
C ALA A 95 -11.28 -8.63 3.29
N ILE A 96 -11.52 -7.45 2.70
CA ILE A 96 -10.56 -6.35 2.71
C ILE A 96 -10.30 -5.85 4.14
N LYS A 97 -11.35 -5.64 4.94
CA LYS A 97 -11.21 -5.24 6.35
C LYS A 97 -10.36 -6.25 7.13
N ALA A 98 -10.63 -7.54 6.96
CA ALA A 98 -9.83 -8.59 7.59
C ALA A 98 -8.38 -8.58 7.11
N ALA A 99 -8.13 -8.35 5.82
CA ALA A 99 -6.78 -8.23 5.28
C ALA A 99 -6.01 -7.07 5.91
N LEU A 100 -6.63 -5.90 6.07
CA LEU A 100 -6.00 -4.73 6.70
C LEU A 100 -5.63 -4.98 8.16
N LEU A 101 -6.55 -5.57 8.92
CA LEU A 101 -6.31 -5.97 10.31
C LEU A 101 -5.17 -7.00 10.42
N TYR A 102 -5.18 -8.02 9.55
CA TYR A 102 -4.16 -9.07 9.52
C TYR A 102 -2.76 -8.51 9.24
N LEU A 103 -2.68 -7.48 8.40
CA LEU A 103 -1.43 -6.82 8.02
C LEU A 103 -1.05 -5.67 8.95
N ASN A 104 -1.92 -5.30 9.90
CA ASN A 104 -1.77 -4.14 10.76
C ASN A 104 -1.59 -2.83 9.97
N GLU A 105 -2.43 -2.64 8.95
CA GLU A 105 -2.41 -1.51 8.02
C GLU A 105 -3.77 -0.80 8.07
N SER A 106 -3.80 0.53 7.97
CA SER A 106 -5.05 1.31 8.04
C SER A 106 -5.67 1.60 6.67
N ASP A 107 -4.83 1.65 5.63
CA ASP A 107 -5.19 2.20 4.34
C ASP A 107 -4.75 1.30 3.19
N TYR A 108 -5.49 1.36 2.08
CA TYR A 108 -5.16 0.67 0.84
C TYR A 108 -5.65 1.42 -0.40
N ILE A 109 -5.07 1.07 -1.55
CA ILE A 109 -5.58 1.40 -2.88
C ILE A 109 -5.90 0.14 -3.67
N ILE A 110 -6.92 0.23 -4.52
CA ILE A 110 -7.23 -0.81 -5.51
C ILE A 110 -6.35 -0.58 -6.74
N MET A 111 -5.31 -1.39 -6.88
CA MET A 111 -4.41 -1.38 -8.03
C MET A 111 -5.14 -1.82 -9.28
N GLU A 112 -5.74 -3.00 -9.22
CA GLU A 112 -6.37 -3.64 -10.37
C GLU A 112 -7.58 -4.46 -9.94
N ARG A 113 -8.60 -4.46 -10.80
CA ARG A 113 -9.70 -5.43 -10.74
C ARG A 113 -9.49 -6.39 -11.89
N LEU A 114 -9.10 -7.61 -11.58
CA LEU A 114 -8.79 -8.63 -12.57
C LEU A 114 -10.10 -9.18 -13.16
N SER A 115 -10.06 -9.57 -14.43
CA SER A 115 -11.23 -10.10 -15.16
C SER A 115 -11.85 -11.35 -14.54
N ASN A 116 -11.10 -12.05 -13.69
CA ASN A 116 -11.56 -13.22 -12.94
C ASN A 116 -12.26 -12.87 -11.60
N GLY A 117 -12.59 -11.59 -11.38
CA GLY A 117 -13.23 -11.12 -10.14
C GLY A 117 -12.29 -10.96 -8.95
N SER A 118 -10.99 -11.24 -9.12
CA SER A 118 -9.98 -10.96 -8.09
C SER A 118 -9.66 -9.48 -8.04
N ILE A 119 -9.21 -9.02 -6.88
CA ILE A 119 -8.76 -7.65 -6.68
C ILE A 119 -7.34 -7.64 -6.17
N GLU A 120 -6.54 -6.73 -6.70
CA GLU A 120 -5.23 -6.43 -6.17
C GLU A 120 -5.25 -5.10 -5.44
N LEU A 121 -4.77 -5.14 -4.21
CA LEU A 121 -4.63 -3.98 -3.35
C LEU A 121 -3.16 -3.70 -3.09
N GLU A 122 -2.86 -2.44 -2.78
CA GLU A 122 -1.57 -2.05 -2.23
C GLU A 122 -1.80 -1.29 -0.92
N THR A 123 -1.12 -1.71 0.14
CA THR A 123 -1.02 -1.01 1.44
C THR A 123 0.35 -0.36 1.56
N TYR A 124 0.65 0.32 2.68
CA TYR A 124 1.97 0.89 2.90
C TYR A 124 3.11 -0.11 2.65
N CYS A 125 3.02 -1.33 3.21
CA CYS A 125 4.04 -2.36 3.09
C CYS A 125 3.69 -3.58 2.26
N HIS A 126 2.50 -3.68 1.67
CA HIS A 126 2.08 -4.90 0.98
C HIS A 126 1.45 -4.66 -0.38
N ARG A 127 1.65 -5.62 -1.28
CA ARG A 127 0.72 -5.90 -2.37
C ARG A 127 -0.12 -7.11 -1.96
N VAL A 128 -1.44 -7.03 -2.08
CA VAL A 128 -2.37 -8.05 -1.59
C VAL A 128 -3.27 -8.50 -2.73
N LEU A 129 -3.19 -9.77 -3.09
CA LEU A 129 -4.13 -10.39 -4.00
C LEU A 129 -5.27 -11.00 -3.18
N ILE A 130 -6.51 -10.57 -3.44
CA ILE A 130 -7.71 -11.15 -2.84
C ILE A 130 -8.51 -11.81 -3.95
N LYS A 131 -8.69 -13.12 -3.85
CA LYS A 131 -9.38 -13.94 -4.86
C LYS A 131 -10.43 -14.81 -4.19
N TYR A 132 -11.64 -14.84 -4.76
CA TYR A 132 -12.66 -15.78 -4.29
C TYR A 132 -12.37 -17.17 -4.85
N GLU A 133 -12.18 -18.16 -3.97
CA GLU A 133 -11.86 -19.53 -4.30
C GLU A 133 -12.85 -20.48 -3.63
N ARG A 134 -13.68 -21.15 -4.45
CA ARG A 134 -14.76 -22.04 -4.03
C ARG A 134 -15.80 -21.32 -3.16
N GLU A 135 -15.54 -21.20 -1.87
CA GLU A 135 -16.47 -20.69 -0.85
C GLU A 135 -15.84 -19.66 0.10
N HIS A 136 -14.60 -19.24 -0.16
CA HIS A 136 -13.89 -18.27 0.68
C HIS A 136 -13.02 -17.33 -0.15
N TYR A 137 -12.68 -16.16 0.40
CA TYR A 137 -11.63 -15.32 -0.14
C TYR A 137 -10.26 -15.82 0.32
N ALA A 138 -9.36 -16.08 -0.62
CA ALA A 138 -7.94 -16.28 -0.38
C ALA A 138 -7.23 -14.91 -0.43
N ILE A 139 -6.71 -14.47 0.72
CA ILE A 139 -5.96 -13.22 0.89
C ILE A 139 -4.46 -13.55 0.88
N ARG A 140 -3.75 -13.10 -0.15
CA ARG A 140 -2.34 -13.42 -0.40
C ARG A 140 -1.50 -12.14 -0.36
N PRO A 141 -0.96 -11.77 0.82
CA PRO A 141 -0.11 -10.60 0.95
C PRO A 141 1.33 -10.89 0.52
N GLN A 142 1.97 -9.89 -0.07
CA GLN A 142 3.37 -9.88 -0.43
C GLN A 142 4.00 -8.60 0.11
N ILE A 143 5.04 -8.72 0.94
CA ILE A 143 5.77 -7.57 1.46
C ILE A 143 6.51 -6.86 0.33
N LEU A 144 6.37 -5.54 0.27
CA LEU A 144 7.16 -4.66 -0.58
C LEU A 144 8.59 -4.62 -0.05
N ARG A 145 9.58 -4.77 -0.94
CA ARG A 145 11.00 -4.81 -0.54
C ARG A 145 11.58 -3.42 -0.35
N ILE A 146 10.92 -2.65 0.50
CA ILE A 146 11.28 -1.34 0.99
C ILE A 146 11.95 -1.55 2.35
N LYS A 147 13.07 -0.86 2.61
CA LYS A 147 13.87 -1.07 3.83
C LYS A 147 13.01 -0.90 5.09
N GLU A 148 12.18 0.13 5.09
CA GLU A 148 11.26 0.48 6.17
C GLU A 148 10.25 -0.65 6.44
N CYS A 149 9.77 -1.34 5.40
CA CYS A 149 8.84 -2.46 5.55
C CYS A 149 9.50 -3.73 6.07
N ILE A 150 10.74 -4.00 5.64
CA ILE A 150 11.52 -5.12 6.16
C ILE A 150 11.81 -4.88 7.65
N GLU A 151 12.25 -3.67 8.02
CA GLU A 151 12.52 -3.30 9.42
C GLU A 151 11.28 -3.41 10.32
N ILE A 152 10.08 -3.11 9.82
CA ILE A 152 8.83 -3.31 10.57
C ILE A 152 8.59 -4.79 10.86
N TYR A 153 8.91 -5.67 9.91
CA TYR A 153 8.66 -7.11 10.02
C TYR A 153 9.75 -7.89 10.77
N GLU A 154 10.97 -7.34 10.86
CA GLU A 154 12.04 -7.88 11.70
C GLU A 154 11.84 -7.56 13.19
N LYS A 155 11.00 -6.56 13.52
CA LYS A 155 10.66 -6.23 14.91
C LYS A 155 9.71 -7.27 15.51
N PRO A 156 9.82 -7.55 16.83
CA PRO A 156 8.86 -8.37 17.54
C PRO A 156 7.42 -7.85 17.37
N MET A 157 6.45 -8.77 17.36
CA MET A 157 5.04 -8.39 17.32
C MET A 157 4.64 -7.64 18.58
N THR A 158 3.90 -6.55 18.41
CA THR A 158 3.26 -5.82 19.51
C THR A 158 1.96 -6.48 19.92
N GLU A 159 1.49 -6.24 21.15
CA GLU A 159 0.18 -6.73 21.61
C GLU A 159 -0.97 -6.24 20.71
N GLU A 160 -0.89 -5.00 20.25
CA GLU A 160 -1.85 -4.43 19.30
C GLU A 160 -1.90 -5.23 17.99
N ARG A 161 -0.73 -5.54 17.42
CA ARG A 161 -0.64 -6.35 16.20
C ARG A 161 -1.22 -7.75 16.41
N ILE A 162 -0.96 -8.36 17.56
CA ILE A 162 -1.54 -9.66 17.92
C ILE A 162 -3.07 -9.56 18.00
N ARG A 163 -3.62 -8.54 18.67
CA ARG A 163 -5.07 -8.31 18.74
C ARG A 163 -5.70 -8.14 17.35
N ASN A 164 -5.09 -7.33 16.49
CA ASN A 164 -5.59 -7.10 15.13
C ASN A 164 -5.57 -8.38 14.29
N ILE A 165 -4.52 -9.20 14.41
CA ILE A 165 -4.44 -10.52 13.75
C ILE A 165 -5.56 -11.44 14.26
N MET A 166 -5.79 -11.50 15.57
CA MET A 166 -6.85 -12.33 16.15
C MET A 166 -8.24 -11.86 15.69
N GLU A 167 -8.49 -10.55 15.64
CA GLU A 167 -9.75 -10.00 15.12
C GLU A 167 -9.95 -10.34 13.64
N ALA A 168 -8.89 -10.28 12.83
CA ALA A 168 -8.95 -10.70 11.43
C ALA A 168 -9.34 -12.19 11.31
N TYR A 169 -8.79 -13.06 12.15
CA TYR A 169 -9.19 -14.47 12.18
C TYR A 169 -10.65 -14.65 12.58
N GLU A 170 -11.14 -13.93 13.59
CA GLU A 170 -12.56 -13.98 14.00
C GLU A 170 -13.50 -13.56 12.87
N ILE A 171 -13.17 -12.48 12.14
CA ILE A 171 -13.94 -12.04 10.98
C ILE A 171 -13.96 -13.11 9.90
N CYS A 172 -12.83 -13.78 9.68
CA CYS A 172 -12.66 -14.77 8.62
C CYS A 172 -13.17 -16.17 8.98
N LYS A 173 -13.63 -16.40 10.22
CA LYS A 173 -14.20 -17.68 10.62
C LYS A 173 -15.43 -18.03 9.78
N PRO A 174 -15.61 -19.31 9.40
CA PRO A 174 -16.85 -19.76 8.82
C PRO A 174 -17.99 -19.52 9.81
N ARG A 175 -19.10 -18.95 9.35
CA ARG A 175 -20.33 -18.97 10.15
C ARG A 175 -20.76 -20.44 10.26
N THR A 176 -20.70 -21.00 11.47
CA THR A 176 -21.38 -22.26 11.78
C THR A 176 -22.85 -22.08 11.41
N ARG A 177 -23.29 -22.83 10.41
CA ARG A 177 -24.71 -23.00 10.09
C ARG A 177 -25.37 -23.88 11.14
#